data_AF-A0A1A3CW00-F1
#
_entry.id   AF-A0A1A3CW00-F1
#
_cell.length_a   1.000
_cell.length_b   1.000
_cell.length_c   1.000
_cell.angle_alpha   90.00
_cell.angle_beta   90.00
_cell.angle_gamma   90.00
#
_symmetry.space_group_name_H-M   'P 1'
#
loop_
_entity.id
_entity.type
_entity.pdbx_description
1 polymer ?
#
loop_
_entity_poly.entity_id
_entity_poly.type
_entity_poly.pdbx_seq_one_letter_code
_entity_poly.pdbx_strand_id
1 'polypeptide(L)'
;MNEDLNTDVVSRDYQTYPEPIHDLEAWTDSNWEWFDPAHAHSTLWPDRDYKPDLDILIAGGGTNQAAVFAYTNRSAKVVAVDTSQPSLDHLQYLKDKYGLWNLELHRVPIDEMPSLKRNFDLIVSTGVLHHLPDPAAGMTALKGCLRRDGVLGVMVYAKYGQMGVEMLQSAFRDLDMGHDDASVEMVKEVITALPTEHPVHNYFKMAPVSAQSDAALADTFLRGPERNYSVDECVDLVTSAGLVFQGWFIKAPYYPHDWFRPGGPLDKAVSALPEAKLWSVVERLHVMNGSHLFMACRSDRPKKSYEINFSTPECLEYVPRMRMRCGIEGNEIFRPNWRMQATPAQMRFLQHVNGKRTIRQIADRVAKSGESPGASADDLEEFGRRLFEALWRLDFAAMTLRESPLA
;
A
#
# COMPACT_ATOMS: atom_id res chain seq x y z
N MET A 1 58.38 21.14 4.56
CA MET A 1 57.72 19.85 4.34
C MET A 1 56.83 19.64 5.55
N ASN A 2 55.54 19.92 5.38
CA ASN A 2 54.40 19.53 6.22
C ASN A 2 53.22 20.39 5.74
N GLU A 3 52.53 19.88 4.72
CA GLU A 3 51.16 20.28 4.42
C GLU A 3 50.26 19.38 5.26
N ASP A 4 49.67 19.95 6.32
CA ASP A 4 48.51 19.37 6.98
C ASP A 4 47.32 19.55 6.05
N LEU A 5 47.04 18.52 5.25
CA LEU A 5 45.77 18.34 4.54
C LEU A 5 44.70 18.00 5.58
N ASN A 6 44.11 19.04 6.18
CA ASN A 6 42.86 18.92 6.92
C ASN A 6 41.73 18.74 5.89
N THR A 7 41.53 17.52 5.40
CA THR A 7 40.30 17.12 4.73
C THR A 7 39.20 17.07 5.78
N ASP A 8 38.44 18.16 5.89
CA ASP A 8 37.12 18.14 6.52
C ASP A 8 36.26 17.12 5.75
N VAL A 9 36.23 15.88 6.25
CA VAL A 9 35.25 14.88 5.82
C VAL A 9 33.92 15.36 6.41
N VAL A 10 33.17 16.11 5.62
CA VAL A 10 31.78 16.46 5.93
C VAL A 10 31.01 15.15 6.02
N SER A 11 30.72 14.66 7.23
CA SER A 11 29.88 13.48 7.42
C SER A 11 28.52 13.75 6.78
N ARG A 12 28.02 12.84 5.95
CA ARG A 12 26.72 13.02 5.34
C ARG A 12 25.62 12.92 6.39
N ASP A 13 24.66 13.85 6.35
CA ASP A 13 23.48 13.77 7.21
C ASP A 13 22.48 12.79 6.59
N TYR A 14 22.52 11.54 7.07
CA TYR A 14 21.60 10.48 6.65
C TYR A 14 20.20 10.59 7.31
N GLN A 15 19.91 11.65 8.08
CA GLN A 15 18.62 11.81 8.75
C GLN A 15 17.49 12.18 7.77
N THR A 16 17.81 12.67 6.57
CA THR A 16 16.80 13.10 5.59
C THR A 16 16.53 11.99 4.57
N TYR A 17 15.81 10.95 5.00
CA TYR A 17 15.27 9.90 4.12
C TYR A 17 13.74 9.78 4.31
N PRO A 18 12.93 9.57 3.25
CA PRO A 18 13.32 9.40 1.85
C PRO A 18 13.95 10.66 1.24
N GLU A 19 14.81 10.43 0.23
CA GLU A 19 15.48 11.50 -0.52
C GLU A 19 14.48 12.57 -0.97
N PRO A 20 14.74 13.86 -0.69
CA PRO A 20 13.85 14.95 -1.08
C PRO A 20 13.59 14.99 -2.59
N ILE A 21 12.32 14.98 -3.00
CA ILE A 21 11.92 15.21 -4.39
C ILE A 21 12.10 16.69 -4.69
N HIS A 22 12.87 17.02 -5.73
CA HIS A 22 13.02 18.40 -6.19
C HIS A 22 12.14 18.73 -7.38
N ASP A 23 11.67 17.73 -8.14
CA ASP A 23 10.77 17.91 -9.28
C ASP A 23 9.54 16.99 -9.19
N LEU A 24 8.40 17.55 -8.76
CA LEU A 24 7.16 16.79 -8.63
C LEU A 24 6.61 16.35 -9.98
N GLU A 25 6.73 17.18 -11.02
CA GLU A 25 6.20 16.85 -12.35
C GLU A 25 6.93 15.62 -12.91
N ALA A 26 8.26 15.70 -12.97
CA ALA A 26 9.10 14.59 -13.43
C ALA A 26 8.95 13.34 -12.55
N TRP A 27 8.78 13.49 -11.23
CA TRP A 27 8.54 12.35 -10.35
C TRP A 27 7.20 11.67 -10.66
N THR A 28 6.12 12.44 -10.87
CA THR A 28 4.77 11.92 -11.14
C THR A 28 4.61 11.24 -12.50
N ASP A 29 5.52 11.47 -13.46
CA ASP A 29 5.51 10.76 -14.74
C ASP A 29 5.72 9.25 -14.55
N SER A 30 6.59 8.88 -13.61
CA SER A 30 7.03 7.48 -13.42
C SER A 30 6.68 6.89 -12.06
N ASN A 31 6.19 7.69 -11.12
CA ASN A 31 5.86 7.27 -9.76
C ASN A 31 4.48 7.78 -9.32
N TRP A 32 3.93 7.16 -8.28
CA TRP A 32 2.64 7.54 -7.69
C TRP A 32 2.59 7.09 -6.23
N GLU A 33 1.67 7.68 -5.47
CA GLU A 33 1.47 7.36 -4.06
C GLU A 33 0.33 6.37 -3.88
N TRP A 34 0.54 5.28 -3.15
CA TRP A 34 -0.41 4.15 -3.13
C TRP A 34 -1.84 4.54 -2.75
N PHE A 35 -2.02 5.32 -1.68
CA PHE A 35 -3.33 5.71 -1.16
C PHE A 35 -3.90 6.97 -1.84
N ASP A 36 -3.28 7.49 -2.90
CA ASP A 36 -3.75 8.70 -3.58
C ASP A 36 -5.13 8.48 -4.22
N PRO A 37 -6.16 9.23 -3.80
CA PRO A 37 -7.52 9.03 -4.31
C PRO A 37 -7.63 9.30 -5.82
N ALA A 38 -6.72 10.06 -6.45
CA ALA A 38 -6.70 10.29 -7.89
C ALA A 38 -6.72 8.98 -8.71
N HIS A 39 -6.18 7.89 -8.15
CA HIS A 39 -6.20 6.57 -8.79
C HIS A 39 -6.63 5.42 -7.85
N ALA A 40 -6.68 5.64 -6.54
CA ALA A 40 -7.06 4.64 -5.55
C ALA A 40 -8.51 4.76 -5.06
N HIS A 41 -9.28 5.75 -5.53
CA HIS A 41 -10.63 6.04 -5.04
C HIS A 41 -11.53 4.81 -4.95
N SER A 42 -11.62 4.00 -6.01
CA SER A 42 -12.47 2.80 -6.03
C SER A 42 -12.06 1.71 -5.03
N THR A 43 -10.84 1.78 -4.49
CA THR A 43 -10.38 0.88 -3.42
C THR A 43 -10.73 1.44 -2.03
N LEU A 44 -10.68 2.77 -1.88
CA LEU A 44 -10.95 3.49 -0.63
C LEU A 44 -12.46 3.61 -0.36
N TRP A 45 -13.21 4.02 -1.38
CA TRP A 45 -14.67 4.19 -1.38
C TRP A 45 -15.26 3.53 -2.63
N PRO A 46 -15.47 2.21 -2.59
CA PRO A 46 -16.02 1.49 -3.73
C PRO A 46 -17.50 1.80 -3.97
N ASP A 47 -18.21 2.44 -3.05
CA ASP A 47 -19.66 2.68 -3.09
C ASP A 47 -20.09 3.98 -3.80
N ARG A 48 -19.14 4.79 -4.29
CA ARG A 48 -19.44 6.12 -4.81
C ARG A 48 -18.51 6.52 -5.93
N ASP A 49 -18.90 7.56 -6.66
CA ASP A 49 -18.07 8.21 -7.67
C ASP A 49 -16.96 9.06 -7.03
N TYR A 50 -15.90 9.31 -7.80
CA TYR A 50 -14.75 10.10 -7.37
C TYR A 50 -15.15 11.50 -6.90
N LYS A 51 -14.75 11.85 -5.67
CA LYS A 51 -14.90 13.19 -5.10
C LYS A 51 -13.57 13.95 -5.14
N PRO A 52 -13.45 15.08 -5.88
CA PRO A 52 -12.18 15.80 -6.04
C PRO A 52 -11.83 16.74 -4.87
N ASP A 53 -12.79 17.13 -4.02
CA ASP A 53 -12.65 18.11 -2.94
C ASP A 53 -12.56 17.46 -1.54
N LEU A 54 -11.77 16.38 -1.43
CA LEU A 54 -11.57 15.66 -0.18
C LEU A 54 -10.75 16.48 0.83
N ASP A 55 -11.04 16.30 2.12
CA ASP A 55 -10.12 16.69 3.19
C ASP A 55 -9.17 15.53 3.49
N ILE A 56 -7.88 15.71 3.22
CA ILE A 56 -6.84 14.68 3.31
C ILE A 56 -5.82 15.06 4.38
N LEU A 57 -5.50 14.15 5.28
CA LEU A 57 -4.39 14.25 6.22
C LEU A 57 -3.28 13.28 5.81
N ILE A 58 -2.06 13.79 5.71
CA ILE A 58 -0.85 12.98 5.64
C ILE A 58 -0.15 13.06 7.01
N ALA A 59 -0.22 11.97 7.77
CA ALA A 59 0.28 11.86 9.13
C ALA A 59 1.70 11.29 9.13
N GLY A 60 2.68 12.16 9.42
CA GLY A 60 4.10 11.91 9.20
C GLY A 60 4.43 11.92 7.71
N GLY A 61 4.16 13.05 7.06
CA GLY A 61 4.26 13.17 5.60
C GLY A 61 5.68 13.11 5.04
N GLY A 62 6.70 13.12 5.91
CA GLY A 62 8.09 13.17 5.51
C GLY A 62 8.35 14.39 4.62
N THR A 63 9.37 14.30 3.79
CA THR A 63 9.79 15.37 2.88
C THR A 63 8.85 15.53 1.67
N ASN A 64 8.09 14.50 1.29
CA ASN A 64 7.57 14.39 -0.08
C ASN A 64 6.06 14.15 -0.21
N GLN A 65 5.51 13.19 0.53
CA GLN A 65 4.21 12.56 0.23
C GLN A 65 3.07 13.59 0.20
N ALA A 66 3.06 14.54 1.13
CA ALA A 66 2.00 15.55 1.18
C ALA A 66 2.01 16.52 -0.01
N ALA A 67 3.20 16.87 -0.51
CA ALA A 67 3.32 17.70 -1.70
C ALA A 67 2.84 16.96 -2.96
N VAL A 68 3.13 15.64 -3.07
CA VAL A 68 2.61 14.79 -4.16
C VAL A 68 1.08 14.76 -4.13
N PHE A 69 0.47 14.45 -2.99
CA PHE A 69 -1.00 14.43 -2.85
C PHE A 69 -1.63 15.79 -3.20
N ALA A 70 -1.04 16.89 -2.73
CA ALA A 70 -1.54 18.23 -3.04
C ALA A 70 -1.40 18.58 -4.54
N TYR A 71 -0.32 18.11 -5.17
CA TYR A 71 -0.05 18.32 -6.59
C TYR A 71 -1.04 17.56 -7.50
N THR A 72 -1.31 16.29 -7.19
CA THR A 72 -2.22 15.42 -7.96
C THR A 72 -3.70 15.70 -7.68
N ASN A 73 -4.04 16.21 -6.48
CA ASN A 73 -5.41 16.49 -6.05
C ASN A 73 -5.65 17.99 -5.81
N ARG A 74 -5.57 18.81 -6.87
CA ARG A 74 -5.63 20.28 -6.76
C ARG A 74 -6.91 20.87 -6.15
N SER A 75 -8.01 20.11 -6.15
CA SER A 75 -9.28 20.53 -5.53
C SER A 75 -9.44 20.05 -4.08
N ALA A 76 -8.63 19.09 -3.63
CA ALA A 76 -8.64 18.59 -2.25
C ALA A 76 -7.99 19.61 -1.31
N LYS A 77 -8.25 19.49 0.00
CA LYS A 77 -7.54 20.20 1.06
C LYS A 77 -6.62 19.21 1.74
N VAL A 78 -5.31 19.40 1.60
CA VAL A 78 -4.29 18.52 2.15
C VAL A 78 -3.69 19.17 3.39
N VAL A 79 -3.62 18.42 4.48
CA VAL A 79 -2.92 18.79 5.70
C VAL A 79 -1.78 17.80 5.89
N ALA A 80 -0.56 18.29 6.09
CA ALA A 80 0.59 17.49 6.48
C ALA A 80 0.93 17.78 7.93
N VAL A 81 1.19 16.72 8.69
CA VAL A 81 1.82 16.83 10.00
C VAL A 81 3.11 16.05 10.03
N ASP A 82 4.12 16.60 10.70
CA ASP A 82 5.40 15.94 10.93
C ASP A 82 6.07 16.51 12.20
N THR A 83 6.96 15.75 12.83
CA THR A 83 7.77 16.22 13.97
C THR A 83 9.09 16.86 13.52
N SER A 84 9.57 16.49 12.32
CA SER A 84 10.81 16.95 11.69
C SER A 84 10.63 18.32 11.03
N GLN A 85 11.32 19.34 11.56
CA GLN A 85 11.34 20.66 10.93
C GLN A 85 11.97 20.63 9.53
N PRO A 86 13.12 19.94 9.29
CA PRO A 86 13.68 19.81 7.95
C PRO A 86 12.70 19.21 6.92
N SER A 87 11.90 18.21 7.32
CA SER A 87 10.86 17.63 6.44
C SER A 87 9.81 18.67 6.06
N LEU A 88 9.34 19.45 7.03
CA LEU A 88 8.36 20.52 6.81
C LEU A 88 8.93 21.66 5.97
N ASP A 89 10.21 22.01 6.15
CA ASP A 89 10.88 23.05 5.37
C ASP A 89 10.98 22.63 3.89
N HIS A 90 11.28 21.36 3.60
CA HIS A 90 11.28 20.85 2.22
C HIS A 90 9.87 20.81 1.62
N LEU A 91 8.85 20.40 2.39
CA LEU A 91 7.46 20.48 1.95
C LEU A 91 7.04 21.94 1.66
N GLN A 92 7.52 22.90 2.45
CA GLN A 92 7.28 24.33 2.23
C GLN A 92 7.96 24.81 0.93
N TYR A 93 9.20 24.38 0.67
CA TYR A 93 9.88 24.63 -0.61
C TYR A 93 9.05 24.10 -1.80
N LEU A 94 8.57 22.86 -1.75
CA LEU A 94 7.74 22.28 -2.81
C LEU A 94 6.39 23.00 -2.94
N LYS A 95 5.79 23.38 -1.82
CA LYS A 95 4.55 24.16 -1.77
C LYS A 95 4.71 25.49 -2.52
N ASP A 96 5.79 26.22 -2.27
CA ASP A 96 6.07 27.50 -2.91
C ASP A 96 6.42 27.34 -4.39
N LYS A 97 7.25 26.35 -4.72
CA LYS A 97 7.66 26.06 -6.11
C LYS A 97 6.48 25.72 -7.03
N TYR A 98 5.53 24.91 -6.56
CA TYR A 98 4.41 24.41 -7.37
C TYR A 98 3.06 25.09 -7.11
N GLY A 99 3.06 26.15 -6.29
CA GLY A 99 1.84 26.88 -5.91
C GLY A 99 0.80 25.97 -5.27
N LEU A 100 1.20 25.14 -4.30
CA LEU A 100 0.32 24.19 -3.60
C LEU A 100 -0.49 24.92 -2.52
N TRP A 101 -1.39 25.81 -2.94
CA TRP A 101 -2.25 26.58 -2.03
C TRP A 101 -3.19 25.70 -1.21
N ASN A 102 -3.43 24.48 -1.67
CA ASN A 102 -4.25 23.47 -1.04
C ASN A 102 -3.52 22.62 0.02
N LEU A 103 -2.22 22.85 0.26
CA LEU A 103 -1.41 22.14 1.26
C LEU A 103 -1.19 22.99 2.52
N GLU A 104 -1.53 22.49 3.69
CA GLU A 104 -1.24 23.12 4.99
C GLU A 104 -0.26 22.26 5.78
N LEU A 105 0.70 22.90 6.47
CA LEU A 105 1.78 22.23 7.19
C LEU A 105 1.67 22.54 8.68
N HIS A 106 1.73 21.52 9.53
CA HIS A 106 1.82 21.69 10.98
C HIS A 106 2.89 20.80 11.59
N ARG A 107 3.62 21.36 12.55
CA ARG A 107 4.54 20.59 13.39
C ARG A 107 3.81 20.06 14.62
N VAL A 108 3.18 18.90 14.49
CA VAL A 108 2.34 18.29 15.53
C VAL A 108 2.61 16.78 15.55
N PRO A 109 2.89 16.18 16.72
CA PRO A 109 3.03 14.74 16.83
C PRO A 109 1.66 14.04 16.68
N ILE A 110 1.66 12.78 16.24
CA ILE A 110 0.42 12.07 15.87
C ILE A 110 -0.56 11.92 17.04
N ASP A 111 -0.06 11.73 18.25
CA ASP A 111 -0.86 11.60 19.48
C ASP A 111 -1.62 12.89 19.84
N GLU A 112 -1.14 14.06 19.38
CA GLU A 112 -1.78 15.36 19.58
C GLU A 112 -2.74 15.76 18.44
N MET A 113 -2.96 14.90 17.45
CA MET A 113 -3.82 15.18 16.28
C MET A 113 -5.22 15.73 16.60
N PRO A 114 -5.92 15.28 17.66
CA PRO A 114 -7.22 15.86 18.04
C PRO A 114 -7.18 17.38 18.31
N SER A 115 -6.01 17.95 18.63
CA SER A 115 -5.83 19.38 18.88
C SER A 115 -6.10 20.25 17.64
N LEU A 116 -5.94 19.71 16.43
CA LEU A 116 -6.22 20.42 15.18
C LEU A 116 -7.72 20.69 14.97
N LYS A 117 -8.61 20.01 15.72
CA LYS A 117 -10.08 20.17 15.65
C LYS A 117 -10.64 20.08 14.22
N ARG A 118 -10.04 19.22 13.40
CA ARG A 118 -10.44 18.95 12.02
C ARG A 118 -10.79 17.49 11.85
N ASN A 119 -11.64 17.21 10.87
CA ASN A 119 -12.00 15.86 10.48
C ASN A 119 -11.67 15.65 9.00
N PHE A 120 -11.16 14.47 8.66
CA PHE A 120 -10.65 14.13 7.34
C PHE A 120 -11.45 13.01 6.69
N ASP A 121 -11.61 13.11 5.37
CA ASP A 121 -12.14 12.00 4.56
C ASP A 121 -11.08 10.90 4.43
N LEU A 122 -9.82 11.29 4.19
CA LEU A 122 -8.68 10.37 4.08
C LEU A 122 -7.60 10.74 5.10
N ILE A 123 -7.09 9.74 5.81
CA ILE A 123 -5.85 9.86 6.56
C ILE A 123 -4.86 8.84 5.98
N VAL A 124 -3.64 9.26 5.69
CA VAL A 124 -2.55 8.39 5.23
C VAL A 124 -1.42 8.45 6.25
N SER A 125 -0.97 7.29 6.71
CA SER A 125 0.20 7.15 7.59
C SER A 125 1.11 6.07 7.00
N THR A 126 2.15 6.50 6.27
CA THR A 126 3.06 5.60 5.57
C THR A 126 4.40 5.55 6.30
N GLY A 127 4.70 4.43 6.95
CA GLY A 127 6.02 4.24 7.56
C GLY A 127 6.25 5.01 8.87
N VAL A 128 5.18 5.36 9.60
CA VAL A 128 5.27 6.25 10.79
C VAL A 128 4.82 5.56 12.06
N LEU A 129 3.61 4.99 12.06
CA LEU A 129 2.99 4.39 13.27
C LEU A 129 3.87 3.32 13.93
N HIS A 130 4.67 2.60 13.16
CA HIS A 130 5.52 1.52 13.67
C HIS A 130 6.80 2.00 14.39
N HIS A 131 7.09 3.30 14.34
CA HIS A 131 8.14 3.95 15.11
C HIS A 131 7.61 4.60 16.40
N LEU A 132 6.29 4.68 16.60
CA LEU A 132 5.72 5.28 17.81
C LEU A 132 5.98 4.39 19.04
N PRO A 133 6.22 4.99 20.22
CA PRO A 133 6.28 4.24 21.47
C PRO A 133 4.98 3.48 21.78
N ASP A 134 3.83 4.08 21.44
CA ASP A 134 2.52 3.46 21.52
C ASP A 134 1.76 3.62 20.18
N PRO A 135 1.90 2.66 19.26
CA PRO A 135 1.21 2.68 17.98
C PRO A 135 -0.33 2.65 18.10
N ALA A 136 -0.87 2.02 19.15
CA ALA A 136 -2.32 1.94 19.37
C ALA A 136 -2.91 3.28 19.83
N ALA A 137 -2.17 4.03 20.66
CA ALA A 137 -2.51 5.42 20.97
C ALA A 137 -2.49 6.31 19.72
N GLY A 138 -1.49 6.14 18.84
CA GLY A 138 -1.43 6.82 17.56
C GLY A 138 -2.66 6.53 16.68
N MET A 139 -3.02 5.26 16.52
CA MET A 139 -4.24 4.86 15.80
C MET A 139 -5.51 5.47 16.41
N THR A 140 -5.60 5.54 17.74
CA THR A 140 -6.73 6.15 18.46
C THR A 140 -6.81 7.65 18.21
N ALA A 141 -5.67 8.35 18.19
CA ALA A 141 -5.61 9.78 17.86
C ALA A 141 -6.08 10.05 16.43
N LEU A 142 -5.61 9.25 15.45
CA LEU A 142 -6.05 9.35 14.05
C LEU A 142 -7.54 9.04 13.87
N LYS A 143 -8.07 8.04 14.59
CA LYS A 143 -9.53 7.79 14.63
C LYS A 143 -10.31 9.01 15.11
N GLY A 144 -9.77 9.76 16.07
CA GLY A 144 -10.40 10.95 16.65
C GLY A 144 -10.67 12.07 15.64
N CYS A 145 -9.93 12.12 14.54
CA CYS A 145 -10.12 13.06 13.43
C CYS A 145 -10.58 12.39 12.13
N LEU A 146 -10.97 11.12 12.14
CA LEU A 146 -11.50 10.42 10.97
C LEU A 146 -13.02 10.65 10.87
N ARG A 147 -13.50 11.06 9.68
CA ARG A 147 -14.95 11.15 9.41
C ARG A 147 -15.59 9.77 9.40
N ARG A 148 -16.92 9.73 9.63
CA ARG A 148 -17.72 8.48 9.63
C ARG A 148 -17.43 7.59 8.43
N ASP A 149 -17.48 8.15 7.22
CA ASP A 149 -17.23 7.41 5.98
C ASP A 149 -15.76 7.48 5.53
N GLY A 150 -14.87 7.99 6.39
CA GLY A 150 -13.47 8.19 6.07
C GLY A 150 -12.67 6.88 6.04
N VAL A 151 -11.50 6.95 5.41
CA VAL A 151 -10.53 5.84 5.32
C VAL A 151 -9.21 6.27 5.95
N LEU A 152 -8.62 5.37 6.73
CA LEU A 152 -7.26 5.46 7.20
C LEU A 152 -6.40 4.45 6.42
N GLY A 153 -5.53 4.94 5.53
CA GLY A 153 -4.53 4.15 4.83
C GLY A 153 -3.25 4.05 5.64
N VAL A 154 -2.78 2.83 5.91
CA VAL A 154 -1.62 2.58 6.77
C VAL A 154 -0.59 1.72 6.04
N MET A 155 0.68 2.10 6.17
CA MET A 155 1.81 1.24 5.85
C MET A 155 2.69 1.02 7.10
N VAL A 156 2.92 -0.25 7.44
CA VAL A 156 3.87 -0.68 8.49
C VAL A 156 4.76 -1.80 7.98
N TYR A 157 5.91 -2.00 8.60
CA TYR A 157 6.83 -3.04 8.18
C TYR A 157 6.35 -4.45 8.50
N ALA A 158 6.62 -5.37 7.57
CA ALA A 158 6.15 -6.75 7.63
C ALA A 158 7.19 -7.67 8.27
N LYS A 159 6.78 -8.40 9.30
CA LYS A 159 7.62 -9.24 10.16
C LYS A 159 8.48 -10.23 9.39
N TYR A 160 7.87 -10.96 8.46
CA TYR A 160 8.59 -12.01 7.75
C TYR A 160 9.43 -11.48 6.59
N GLY A 161 9.00 -10.41 5.91
CA GLY A 161 9.79 -9.78 4.86
C GLY A 161 10.99 -8.98 5.36
N GLN A 162 10.93 -8.52 6.62
CA GLN A 162 12.01 -7.78 7.27
C GLN A 162 13.00 -8.66 8.04
N MET A 163 12.85 -10.00 8.05
CA MET A 163 13.67 -10.84 8.93
C MET A 163 15.17 -10.65 8.70
N GLY A 164 15.59 -10.48 7.43
CA GLY A 164 16.99 -10.24 7.09
C GLY A 164 17.48 -8.87 7.53
N VAL A 165 16.62 -7.86 7.50
CA VAL A 165 16.93 -6.52 8.01
C VAL A 165 17.06 -6.54 9.52
N GLU A 166 16.12 -7.16 10.22
CA GLU A 166 16.14 -7.28 11.69
C GLU A 166 17.39 -8.03 12.19
N MET A 167 17.79 -9.10 11.50
CA MET A 167 19.03 -9.82 11.80
C MET A 167 20.27 -8.92 11.67
N LEU A 168 20.36 -8.15 10.59
CA LEU A 168 21.51 -7.27 10.38
C LEU A 168 21.49 -6.04 11.29
N GLN A 169 20.34 -5.39 11.51
CA GLN A 169 20.20 -4.32 12.49
C GLN A 169 20.65 -4.79 13.88
N SER A 170 20.30 -6.02 14.28
CA SER A 170 20.76 -6.58 15.55
C SER A 170 22.28 -6.75 15.59
N ALA A 171 22.88 -7.32 14.55
CA ALA A 171 24.33 -7.51 14.48
C ALA A 171 25.08 -6.17 14.45
N PHE A 172 24.59 -5.18 13.71
CA PHE A 172 25.20 -3.85 13.62
C PHE A 172 25.12 -3.08 14.93
N ARG A 173 24.06 -3.28 15.74
CA ARG A 173 24.01 -2.78 17.11
C ARG A 173 25.08 -3.42 18.01
N ASP A 174 25.28 -4.73 17.92
CA ASP A 174 26.31 -5.43 18.69
C ASP A 174 27.74 -5.03 18.27
N LEU A 175 27.88 -4.48 17.06
CA LEU A 175 29.12 -3.91 16.52
C LEU A 175 29.28 -2.39 16.81
N ASP A 176 28.38 -1.80 17.60
CA ASP A 176 28.36 -0.37 17.92
C ASP A 176 28.39 0.55 16.69
N MET A 177 27.76 0.13 15.59
CA MET A 177 27.71 0.90 14.35
C MET A 177 26.77 2.11 14.47
N GLY A 178 27.21 3.27 13.97
CA GLY A 178 26.51 4.55 14.03
C GLY A 178 25.82 4.93 12.72
N HIS A 179 25.28 6.16 12.66
CA HIS A 179 24.78 6.76 11.40
C HIS A 179 25.87 7.62 10.75
N ASP A 180 27.01 7.01 10.46
CA ASP A 180 28.18 7.67 9.85
C ASP A 180 28.65 6.90 8.61
N ASP A 181 29.44 7.59 7.77
CA ASP A 181 29.94 7.05 6.50
C ASP A 181 30.73 5.74 6.71
N ALA A 182 31.50 5.63 7.81
CA ALA A 182 32.27 4.43 8.12
C ALA A 182 31.34 3.23 8.37
N SER A 183 30.26 3.44 9.11
CA SER A 183 29.24 2.42 9.38
C SER A 183 28.50 2.02 8.11
N VAL A 184 28.18 2.97 7.22
CA VAL A 184 27.57 2.66 5.93
C VAL A 184 28.49 1.81 5.04
N GLU A 185 29.79 2.09 5.02
CA GLU A 185 30.75 1.24 4.29
C GLU A 185 30.82 -0.18 4.88
N MET A 186 30.80 -0.32 6.22
CA MET A 186 30.72 -1.63 6.87
C MET A 186 29.42 -2.38 6.52
N VAL A 187 28.28 -1.69 6.43
CA VAL A 187 27.01 -2.29 5.98
C VAL A 187 27.16 -2.87 4.57
N LYS A 188 27.76 -2.12 3.64
CA LYS A 188 28.01 -2.59 2.26
C LYS A 188 28.94 -3.79 2.22
N GLU A 189 30.01 -3.78 3.00
CA GLU A 189 30.96 -4.89 3.11
C GLU A 189 30.26 -6.15 3.59
N VAL A 190 29.47 -6.05 4.67
CA VAL A 190 28.74 -7.19 5.23
C VAL A 190 27.73 -7.73 4.23
N ILE A 191 26.89 -6.89 3.62
CA ILE A 191 25.90 -7.34 2.63
C ILE A 191 26.57 -8.06 1.45
N THR A 192 27.74 -7.57 1.00
CA THR A 192 28.49 -8.17 -0.11
C THR A 192 29.12 -9.51 0.29
N ALA A 193 29.59 -9.63 1.53
CA ALA A 193 30.23 -10.85 2.04
C ALA A 193 29.24 -11.96 2.40
N LEU A 194 27.97 -11.62 2.67
CA LEU A 194 26.96 -12.60 3.07
C LEU A 194 26.58 -13.57 1.94
N PRO A 195 26.43 -14.88 2.24
CA PRO A 195 25.94 -15.87 1.28
C PRO A 195 24.60 -15.45 0.67
N THR A 196 24.33 -15.87 -0.57
CA THR A 196 23.09 -15.52 -1.29
C THR A 196 21.83 -16.09 -0.60
N GLU A 197 22.00 -17.11 0.25
CA GLU A 197 20.96 -17.70 1.08
C GLU A 197 20.58 -16.84 2.30
N HIS A 198 21.37 -15.81 2.65
CA HIS A 198 21.02 -14.92 3.75
C HIS A 198 19.71 -14.17 3.43
N PRO A 199 18.73 -14.11 4.36
CA PRO A 199 17.41 -13.56 4.08
C PRO A 199 17.40 -12.09 3.64
N VAL A 200 18.45 -11.32 3.94
CA VAL A 200 18.58 -9.92 3.49
C VAL A 200 18.50 -9.79 1.96
N HIS A 201 18.98 -10.79 1.22
CA HIS A 201 18.95 -10.76 -0.24
C HIS A 201 17.53 -10.85 -0.80
N ASN A 202 16.58 -11.42 -0.06
CA ASN A 202 15.17 -11.38 -0.44
C ASN A 202 14.55 -10.01 -0.21
N TYR A 203 14.97 -9.29 0.84
CA TYR A 203 14.51 -7.93 1.10
C TYR A 203 14.83 -7.01 -0.08
N PHE A 204 16.05 -7.06 -0.62
CA PHE A 204 16.43 -6.23 -1.78
C PHE A 204 15.68 -6.58 -3.08
N LYS A 205 15.17 -7.81 -3.24
CA LYS A 205 14.29 -8.14 -4.37
C LYS A 205 12.92 -7.46 -4.24
N MET A 206 12.45 -7.25 -3.02
CA MET A 206 11.15 -6.65 -2.72
C MET A 206 11.21 -5.13 -2.66
N ALA A 207 12.29 -4.58 -2.09
CA ALA A 207 12.52 -3.17 -1.89
C ALA A 207 13.84 -2.75 -2.56
N PRO A 208 13.98 -2.84 -3.90
CA PRO A 208 15.25 -2.57 -4.57
C PRO A 208 15.76 -1.13 -4.35
N VAL A 209 14.87 -0.19 -4.02
CA VAL A 209 15.21 1.20 -3.69
C VAL A 209 16.10 1.29 -2.44
N SER A 210 15.99 0.35 -1.50
CA SER A 210 16.82 0.34 -0.29
C SER A 210 18.30 0.04 -0.55
N ALA A 211 18.64 -0.45 -1.75
CA ALA A 211 20.02 -0.68 -2.19
C ALA A 211 20.60 0.46 -3.03
N GLN A 212 19.82 1.51 -3.33
CA GLN A 212 20.19 2.51 -4.35
C GLN A 212 21.02 3.69 -3.83
N SER A 213 21.03 3.93 -2.51
CA SER A 213 21.81 5.02 -1.92
C SER A 213 22.32 4.68 -0.53
N ASP A 214 23.39 5.38 -0.13
CA ASP A 214 23.95 5.33 1.22
C ASP A 214 22.92 5.72 2.27
N ALA A 215 22.10 6.74 1.99
CA ALA A 215 21.02 7.18 2.86
C ALA A 215 19.96 6.09 3.06
N ALA A 216 19.60 5.36 1.98
CA ALA A 216 18.65 4.27 2.09
C ALA A 216 19.20 3.09 2.90
N LEU A 217 20.49 2.78 2.75
CA LEU A 217 21.17 1.76 3.56
C LEU A 217 21.25 2.15 5.03
N ALA A 218 21.63 3.40 5.32
CA ALA A 218 21.66 3.92 6.68
C ALA A 218 20.27 3.89 7.33
N ASP A 219 19.26 4.39 6.63
CA ASP A 219 17.85 4.38 7.06
C ASP A 219 17.35 2.97 7.38
N THR A 220 17.68 2.01 6.52
CA THR A 220 17.22 0.62 6.66
C THR A 220 17.97 -0.13 7.76
N PHE A 221 19.29 -0.01 7.87
CA PHE A 221 20.10 -0.93 8.66
C PHE A 221 20.73 -0.33 9.91
N LEU A 222 20.93 0.98 9.94
CA LEU A 222 21.61 1.67 11.04
C LEU A 222 20.63 2.36 11.98
N ARG A 223 19.36 2.48 11.59
CA ARG A 223 18.27 3.03 12.40
C ARG A 223 17.94 2.15 13.61
N GLY A 224 17.46 2.80 14.69
CA GLY A 224 17.01 2.14 15.91
C GLY A 224 15.84 1.17 15.69
N PRO A 225 15.50 0.34 16.70
CA PRO A 225 14.56 -0.74 16.53
C PRO A 225 13.17 -0.23 16.13
N GLU A 226 12.67 -0.78 15.04
CA GLU A 226 11.32 -0.56 14.54
C GLU A 226 10.44 -1.77 14.82
N ARG A 227 9.16 -1.55 15.08
CA ARG A 227 8.24 -2.65 15.29
C ARG A 227 7.80 -3.23 13.95
N ASN A 228 8.15 -4.47 13.69
CA ASN A 228 7.57 -5.22 12.58
C ASN A 228 6.25 -5.88 13.00
N TYR A 229 5.33 -6.01 12.06
CA TYR A 229 3.98 -6.56 12.28
C TYR A 229 3.77 -7.83 11.47
N SER A 230 3.11 -8.81 12.06
CA SER A 230 2.43 -9.89 11.32
C SER A 230 1.01 -9.45 10.92
N VAL A 231 0.33 -10.27 10.11
CA VAL A 231 -1.09 -10.10 9.78
C VAL A 231 -1.95 -9.93 11.05
N ASP A 232 -1.77 -10.82 12.03
CA ASP A 232 -2.58 -10.83 13.24
C ASP A 232 -2.34 -9.53 14.05
N GLU A 233 -1.08 -9.08 14.15
CA GLU A 233 -0.72 -7.83 14.82
C GLU A 233 -1.24 -6.58 14.08
N CYS A 234 -1.35 -6.61 12.74
CA CYS A 234 -1.97 -5.51 11.97
C CYS A 234 -3.47 -5.40 12.27
N VAL A 235 -4.17 -6.54 12.33
CA VAL A 235 -5.60 -6.57 12.68
C VAL A 235 -5.80 -6.11 14.12
N ASP A 236 -4.96 -6.55 15.05
CA ASP A 236 -5.01 -6.14 16.44
C ASP A 236 -4.71 -4.64 16.62
N LEU A 237 -3.73 -4.09 15.89
CA LEU A 237 -3.42 -2.65 15.89
C LEU A 237 -4.65 -1.80 15.53
N VAL A 238 -5.42 -2.23 14.52
CA VAL A 238 -6.64 -1.53 14.09
C VAL A 238 -7.78 -1.71 15.09
N THR A 239 -8.05 -2.95 15.49
CA THR A 239 -9.22 -3.28 16.30
C THR A 239 -9.09 -2.81 17.74
N SER A 240 -7.89 -2.80 18.33
CA SER A 240 -7.62 -2.27 19.66
C SER A 240 -7.86 -0.74 19.76
N ALA A 241 -7.69 0.00 18.66
CA ALA A 241 -8.08 1.42 18.57
C ALA A 241 -9.60 1.62 18.37
N GLY A 242 -10.37 0.53 18.31
CA GLY A 242 -11.80 0.54 18.04
C GLY A 242 -12.14 1.01 16.62
N LEU A 243 -11.25 0.78 15.66
CA LEU A 243 -11.51 0.88 14.23
C LEU A 243 -11.86 -0.53 13.68
N VAL A 244 -12.31 -0.58 12.43
CA VAL A 244 -12.53 -1.82 11.69
C VAL A 244 -11.44 -1.96 10.65
N PHE A 245 -10.82 -3.14 10.58
CA PHE A 245 -9.91 -3.50 9.50
C PHE A 245 -10.72 -3.63 8.21
N GLN A 246 -10.64 -2.61 7.35
CA GLN A 246 -11.41 -2.54 6.11
C GLN A 246 -10.89 -3.56 5.08
N GLY A 247 -9.58 -3.81 5.09
CA GLY A 247 -8.94 -4.81 4.24
C GLY A 247 -7.55 -4.38 3.79
N TRP A 248 -6.81 -5.31 3.19
CA TRP A 248 -5.52 -5.04 2.59
C TRP A 248 -5.65 -4.09 1.40
N PHE A 249 -4.78 -3.10 1.29
CA PHE A 249 -4.69 -2.26 0.10
C PHE A 249 -3.95 -2.98 -1.03
N ILE A 250 -2.87 -3.68 -0.70
CA ILE A 250 -2.17 -4.64 -1.55
C ILE A 250 -2.50 -6.04 -1.04
N LYS A 251 -3.27 -6.81 -1.82
CA LYS A 251 -3.87 -8.09 -1.41
C LYS A 251 -3.02 -9.28 -1.80
N ALA A 252 -2.27 -9.20 -2.89
CA ALA A 252 -1.60 -10.34 -3.49
C ALA A 252 -0.73 -11.14 -2.50
N PRO A 253 -0.01 -10.54 -1.55
CA PRO A 253 0.78 -11.31 -0.60
C PRO A 253 0.00 -12.30 0.29
N TYR A 254 -1.32 -12.13 0.45
CA TYR A 254 -2.14 -12.89 1.41
C TYR A 254 -3.06 -13.93 0.78
N TYR A 255 -2.90 -14.20 -0.52
CA TYR A 255 -3.63 -15.25 -1.22
C TYR A 255 -2.65 -16.15 -2.00
N PRO A 256 -2.93 -17.47 -2.13
CA PRO A 256 -1.95 -18.44 -2.62
C PRO A 256 -1.85 -18.54 -4.15
N HIS A 257 -2.51 -17.69 -4.94
CA HIS A 257 -2.36 -17.52 -6.41
C HIS A 257 -1.84 -18.74 -7.19
N ASP A 258 -2.68 -19.79 -7.31
CA ASP A 258 -2.42 -21.03 -8.05
C ASP A 258 -1.23 -21.89 -7.59
N TRP A 259 -0.66 -21.63 -6.40
CA TRP A 259 0.43 -22.45 -5.83
C TRP A 259 0.02 -23.89 -5.57
N PHE A 260 -1.26 -24.09 -5.26
CA PHE A 260 -1.82 -25.38 -4.93
C PHE A 260 -2.55 -25.96 -6.12
N ARG A 261 -2.42 -27.28 -6.29
CA ARG A 261 -3.21 -28.02 -7.27
C ARG A 261 -4.71 -27.79 -6.97
N PRO A 262 -5.48 -27.23 -7.92
CA PRO A 262 -6.91 -26.99 -7.72
C PRO A 262 -7.66 -28.26 -7.32
N GLY A 263 -8.49 -28.16 -6.28
CA GLY A 263 -9.26 -29.27 -5.72
C GLY A 263 -8.46 -30.29 -4.90
N GLY A 264 -7.16 -30.10 -4.74
CA GLY A 264 -6.29 -30.93 -3.88
C GLY A 264 -6.61 -30.76 -2.38
N PRO A 265 -6.09 -31.64 -1.51
CA PRO A 265 -6.34 -31.56 -0.06
C PRO A 265 -5.93 -30.22 0.56
N LEU A 266 -4.78 -29.67 0.16
CA LEU A 266 -4.28 -28.39 0.67
C LEU A 266 -5.11 -27.21 0.18
N ASP A 267 -5.47 -27.18 -1.11
CA ASP A 267 -6.35 -26.16 -1.69
C ASP A 267 -7.70 -26.10 -0.98
N LYS A 268 -8.31 -27.27 -0.70
CA LYS A 268 -9.55 -27.38 0.07
C LYS A 268 -9.38 -26.91 1.52
N ALA A 269 -8.28 -27.30 2.18
CA ALA A 269 -8.03 -26.91 3.56
C ALA A 269 -7.84 -25.39 3.70
N VAL A 270 -7.07 -24.80 2.78
CA VAL A 270 -6.80 -23.35 2.75
C VAL A 270 -8.06 -22.56 2.38
N SER A 271 -8.82 -23.01 1.38
CA SER A 271 -10.06 -22.36 0.94
C SER A 271 -11.20 -22.44 1.98
N ALA A 272 -11.12 -23.37 2.93
CA ALA A 272 -12.09 -23.49 4.02
C ALA A 272 -11.77 -22.60 5.24
N LEU A 273 -10.61 -21.93 5.26
CA LEU A 273 -10.23 -21.06 6.37
C LEU A 273 -11.07 -19.78 6.38
N PRO A 274 -11.43 -19.26 7.56
CA PRO A 274 -11.87 -17.87 7.70
C PRO A 274 -10.82 -16.92 7.11
N GLU A 275 -11.24 -15.82 6.50
CA GLU A 275 -10.37 -14.99 5.67
C GLU A 275 -9.15 -14.43 6.43
N ALA A 276 -9.34 -13.96 7.67
CA ALA A 276 -8.22 -13.51 8.51
C ALA A 276 -7.19 -14.63 8.77
N LYS A 277 -7.67 -15.86 8.95
CA LYS A 277 -6.79 -17.01 9.17
C LYS A 277 -6.06 -17.41 7.88
N LEU A 278 -6.73 -17.31 6.74
CA LEU A 278 -6.12 -17.49 5.42
C LEU A 278 -4.95 -16.53 5.24
N TRP A 279 -5.14 -15.23 5.51
CA TRP A 279 -4.07 -14.23 5.36
C TRP A 279 -2.86 -14.55 6.23
N SER A 280 -3.06 -14.86 7.52
CA SER A 280 -2.00 -15.23 8.46
C SER A 280 -1.28 -16.53 8.04
N VAL A 281 -2.00 -17.50 7.45
CA VAL A 281 -1.37 -18.72 6.89
C VAL A 281 -0.53 -18.39 5.67
N VAL A 282 -1.08 -17.67 4.70
CA VAL A 282 -0.40 -17.37 3.44
C VAL A 282 0.80 -16.46 3.67
N GLU A 283 0.73 -15.48 4.57
CA GLU A 283 1.87 -14.62 4.94
C GLU A 283 3.11 -15.45 5.35
N ARG A 284 2.91 -16.52 6.13
CA ARG A 284 4.00 -17.42 6.55
C ARG A 284 4.51 -18.32 5.43
N LEU A 285 3.69 -18.58 4.41
CA LEU A 285 4.08 -19.32 3.21
C LEU A 285 4.72 -18.39 2.16
N HIS A 286 4.38 -17.09 2.19
CA HIS A 286 4.78 -16.06 1.24
C HIS A 286 5.52 -14.91 1.91
N VAL A 287 6.81 -15.11 2.19
CA VAL A 287 7.61 -14.10 2.88
C VAL A 287 8.08 -12.94 1.99
N MET A 288 7.65 -12.90 0.73
CA MET A 288 8.06 -11.87 -0.25
C MET A 288 7.21 -10.60 -0.14
N ASN A 289 7.11 -10.03 1.07
CA ASN A 289 6.40 -8.79 1.33
C ASN A 289 7.06 -8.00 2.46
N GLY A 290 7.62 -6.83 2.17
CA GLY A 290 8.44 -6.06 3.11
C GLY A 290 7.64 -5.08 3.97
N SER A 291 6.44 -4.73 3.51
CA SER A 291 5.53 -3.87 4.24
C SER A 291 4.08 -4.27 4.02
N HIS A 292 3.28 -4.06 5.06
CA HIS A 292 1.84 -4.21 5.07
C HIS A 292 1.20 -2.89 4.65
N LEU A 293 0.45 -2.88 3.54
CA LEU A 293 -0.42 -1.76 3.19
C LEU A 293 -1.88 -2.17 3.39
N PHE A 294 -2.58 -1.51 4.31
CA PHE A 294 -3.97 -1.82 4.63
C PHE A 294 -4.79 -0.56 4.89
N MET A 295 -6.11 -0.76 4.97
CA MET A 295 -7.09 0.27 5.23
C MET A 295 -7.83 -0.05 6.52
N ALA A 296 -8.12 1.00 7.28
CA ALA A 296 -9.02 0.97 8.44
C ALA A 296 -10.12 2.02 8.26
N CYS A 297 -11.27 1.78 8.89
CA CYS A 297 -12.37 2.73 8.92
C CYS A 297 -13.07 2.71 10.27
N ARG A 298 -13.98 3.65 10.50
CA ARG A 298 -14.76 3.67 11.75
C ARG A 298 -15.77 2.52 11.78
N SER A 299 -16.03 2.03 12.99
CA SER A 299 -17.02 0.98 13.23
C SER A 299 -18.46 1.38 12.91
N ASP A 300 -18.75 2.69 12.81
CA ASP A 300 -20.04 3.25 12.41
C ASP A 300 -20.17 3.54 10.90
N ARG A 301 -19.13 3.22 10.10
CA ARG A 301 -19.21 3.16 8.63
C ARG A 301 -20.01 1.91 8.23
N PRO A 302 -21.08 2.02 7.41
CA PRO A 302 -21.86 0.85 7.02
C PRO A 302 -21.00 -0.16 6.24
N LYS A 303 -20.94 -1.42 6.70
CA LYS A 303 -20.14 -2.48 6.08
C LYS A 303 -20.42 -2.67 4.58
N LYS A 304 -21.70 -2.57 4.21
CA LYS A 304 -22.18 -2.61 2.81
C LYS A 304 -21.60 -1.52 1.89
N SER A 305 -20.99 -0.49 2.45
CA SER A 305 -20.42 0.65 1.70
C SER A 305 -18.96 0.42 1.30
N TYR A 306 -18.31 -0.66 1.78
CA TYR A 306 -16.89 -0.90 1.49
C TYR A 306 -16.52 -2.37 1.33
N GLU A 307 -17.31 -3.30 1.88
CA GLU A 307 -17.02 -4.72 1.80
C GLU A 307 -17.19 -5.24 0.36
N ILE A 308 -16.14 -5.86 -0.17
CA ILE A 308 -16.16 -6.60 -1.43
C ILE A 308 -16.25 -8.08 -1.09
N ASN A 309 -17.40 -8.72 -1.35
CA ASN A 309 -17.66 -10.11 -0.98
C ASN A 309 -18.13 -10.95 -2.18
N PHE A 310 -17.25 -11.80 -2.69
CA PHE A 310 -17.51 -12.69 -3.82
C PHE A 310 -18.24 -13.99 -3.46
N SER A 311 -18.61 -14.19 -2.19
CA SER A 311 -19.36 -15.37 -1.73
C SER A 311 -20.88 -15.21 -1.85
N THR A 312 -21.35 -14.05 -2.32
CA THR A 312 -22.78 -13.71 -2.41
C THR A 312 -23.16 -13.37 -3.84
N PRO A 313 -24.38 -13.68 -4.33
CA PRO A 313 -24.79 -13.39 -5.71
C PRO A 313 -24.70 -11.90 -6.09
N GLU A 314 -24.78 -11.00 -5.13
CA GLU A 314 -24.67 -9.54 -5.29
C GLU A 314 -23.34 -9.13 -5.91
N CYS A 315 -22.29 -9.94 -5.79
CA CYS A 315 -21.00 -9.65 -6.41
C CYS A 315 -21.06 -9.55 -7.94
N LEU A 316 -22.07 -10.15 -8.57
CA LEU A 316 -22.29 -10.05 -10.01
C LEU A 316 -22.66 -8.62 -10.46
N GLU A 317 -23.12 -7.78 -9.52
CA GLU A 317 -23.42 -6.37 -9.74
C GLU A 317 -22.19 -5.46 -9.54
N TYR A 318 -21.05 -6.00 -9.12
CA TYR A 318 -19.82 -5.23 -9.00
C TYR A 318 -19.30 -4.79 -10.37
N VAL A 319 -18.72 -3.60 -10.43
CA VAL A 319 -18.12 -3.05 -11.65
C VAL A 319 -16.59 -3.19 -11.54
N PRO A 320 -15.96 -4.11 -12.30
CA PRO A 320 -14.51 -4.24 -12.31
C PRO A 320 -13.85 -3.08 -13.05
N ARG A 321 -12.73 -2.61 -12.50
CA ARG A 321 -11.84 -1.62 -13.10
C ARG A 321 -10.38 -2.02 -12.89
N MET A 322 -9.52 -1.86 -13.89
CA MET A 322 -8.08 -2.07 -13.70
C MET A 322 -7.50 -1.04 -12.73
N ARG A 323 -6.64 -1.48 -11.83
CA ARG A 323 -5.91 -0.57 -10.91
C ARG A 323 -4.91 0.28 -11.69
N MET A 324 -4.38 1.31 -11.02
CA MET A 324 -3.33 2.18 -11.57
C MET A 324 -2.18 1.35 -12.16
N ARG A 325 -1.81 1.65 -13.41
CA ARG A 325 -0.79 0.93 -14.19
C ARG A 325 -1.00 -0.58 -14.32
N CYS A 326 -2.24 -1.04 -14.16
CA CYS A 326 -2.64 -2.37 -14.56
C CYS A 326 -3.36 -2.30 -15.90
N GLY A 327 -3.24 -3.35 -16.71
CA GLY A 327 -3.84 -3.36 -18.04
C GLY A 327 -3.67 -4.69 -18.74
N ILE A 328 -4.02 -4.67 -20.02
CA ILE A 328 -3.97 -5.83 -20.91
C ILE A 328 -3.17 -5.41 -22.13
N GLU A 329 -2.22 -6.25 -22.53
CA GLU A 329 -1.41 -6.05 -23.74
C GLU A 329 -1.27 -7.39 -24.46
N GLY A 330 -1.82 -7.48 -25.68
CA GLY A 330 -1.95 -8.76 -26.36
C GLY A 330 -2.78 -9.76 -25.55
N ASN A 331 -2.17 -10.89 -25.18
CA ASN A 331 -2.79 -11.93 -24.33
C ASN A 331 -2.28 -11.89 -22.88
N GLU A 332 -1.58 -10.82 -22.49
CA GLU A 332 -1.04 -10.68 -21.14
C GLU A 332 -1.84 -9.67 -20.32
N ILE A 333 -2.03 -9.98 -19.04
CA ILE A 333 -2.45 -9.01 -18.04
C ILE A 333 -1.20 -8.57 -17.30
N PHE A 334 -1.05 -7.26 -17.09
CA PHE A 334 0.09 -6.69 -16.41
C PHE A 334 -0.32 -5.80 -15.25
N ARG A 335 0.55 -5.74 -14.25
CA ARG A 335 0.60 -4.77 -13.16
C ARG A 335 2.06 -4.36 -12.96
N PRO A 336 2.38 -3.33 -12.15
CA PRO A 336 3.77 -2.99 -11.88
C PRO A 336 4.57 -4.22 -11.43
N ASN A 337 5.70 -4.48 -12.10
CA ASN A 337 6.65 -5.56 -11.82
C ASN A 337 6.11 -7.00 -11.98
N TRP A 338 4.93 -7.23 -12.58
CA TRP A 338 4.42 -8.58 -12.82
C TRP A 338 3.48 -8.64 -14.04
N ARG A 339 3.68 -9.65 -14.88
CA ARG A 339 2.81 -10.03 -16.01
C ARG A 339 2.39 -11.49 -15.90
N MET A 340 1.20 -11.82 -16.40
CA MET A 340 0.75 -13.21 -16.55
C MET A 340 -0.04 -13.41 -17.83
N GLN A 341 0.02 -14.62 -18.37
CA GLN A 341 -0.74 -15.01 -19.55
C GLN A 341 -2.22 -15.21 -19.18
N ALA A 342 -3.12 -14.56 -19.93
CA ALA A 342 -4.55 -14.81 -19.86
C ALA A 342 -4.94 -15.89 -20.87
N THR A 343 -5.75 -16.83 -20.42
CA THR A 343 -6.36 -17.82 -21.33
C THR A 343 -7.32 -17.13 -22.31
N PRO A 344 -7.59 -17.74 -23.49
CA PRO A 344 -8.58 -17.20 -24.42
C PRO A 344 -9.96 -16.97 -23.77
N ALA A 345 -10.35 -17.82 -22.82
CA ALA A 345 -11.60 -17.67 -22.08
C ALA A 345 -11.60 -16.43 -21.19
N GLN A 346 -10.50 -16.16 -20.48
CA GLN A 346 -10.34 -14.95 -19.65
C GLN A 346 -10.32 -13.69 -20.51
N MET A 347 -9.63 -13.72 -21.65
CA MET A 347 -9.53 -12.59 -22.58
C MET A 347 -10.90 -12.10 -23.08
N ARG A 348 -11.85 -13.01 -23.29
CA ARG A 348 -13.23 -12.65 -23.67
C ARG A 348 -13.95 -11.79 -22.63
N PHE A 349 -13.65 -11.96 -21.35
CA PHE A 349 -14.18 -11.11 -20.27
C PHE A 349 -13.38 -9.82 -20.14
N LEU A 350 -12.05 -9.93 -20.17
CA LEU A 350 -11.12 -8.83 -19.93
C LEU A 350 -11.27 -7.68 -20.94
N GLN A 351 -11.53 -7.98 -22.22
CA GLN A 351 -11.79 -6.98 -23.26
C GLN A 351 -13.03 -6.10 -23.00
N HIS A 352 -13.91 -6.51 -22.07
CA HIS A 352 -15.11 -5.76 -21.71
C HIS A 352 -14.97 -4.94 -20.42
N VAL A 353 -13.83 -5.04 -19.72
CA VAL A 353 -13.52 -4.26 -18.51
C VAL A 353 -13.27 -2.81 -18.89
N ASN A 354 -14.27 -1.97 -18.61
CA ASN A 354 -14.23 -0.53 -18.92
C ASN A 354 -14.59 0.36 -17.73
N GLY A 355 -14.68 -0.21 -16.52
CA GLY A 355 -15.08 0.49 -15.31
C GLY A 355 -16.53 1.00 -15.30
N LYS A 356 -17.41 0.47 -16.17
CA LYS A 356 -18.84 0.83 -16.23
C LYS A 356 -19.79 -0.36 -16.21
N ARG A 357 -19.35 -1.52 -16.73
CA ARG A 357 -20.18 -2.72 -16.81
C ARG A 357 -20.03 -3.55 -15.56
N THR A 358 -21.14 -4.13 -15.09
CA THR A 358 -21.10 -5.12 -14.01
C THR A 358 -20.53 -6.45 -14.50
N ILE A 359 -20.11 -7.33 -13.59
CA ILE A 359 -19.67 -8.69 -13.93
C ILE A 359 -20.76 -9.42 -14.74
N ARG A 360 -22.03 -9.32 -14.33
CA ARG A 360 -23.18 -9.86 -15.06
C ARG A 360 -23.27 -9.31 -16.49
N GLN A 361 -23.18 -7.99 -16.65
CA GLN A 361 -23.22 -7.37 -17.97
C GLN A 361 -22.05 -7.76 -18.87
N ILE A 362 -20.88 -8.07 -18.29
CA ILE A 362 -19.74 -8.62 -19.01
C ILE A 362 -20.04 -10.06 -19.45
N ALA A 363 -20.54 -10.92 -18.55
CA ALA A 363 -20.94 -12.29 -18.87
C ALA A 363 -21.99 -12.33 -20.00
N ASP A 364 -23.01 -11.47 -19.94
CA ASP A 364 -24.03 -11.31 -20.99
C ASP A 364 -23.44 -10.94 -22.36
N ARG A 365 -22.38 -10.14 -22.39
CA ARG A 365 -21.70 -9.75 -23.63
C ARG A 365 -20.91 -10.92 -24.22
N VAL A 366 -20.25 -11.70 -23.37
CA VAL A 366 -19.55 -12.92 -23.77
C VAL A 366 -20.54 -13.97 -24.29
N ALA A 367 -21.71 -14.12 -23.67
CA ALA A 367 -22.76 -15.00 -24.16
C ALA A 367 -23.22 -14.61 -25.57
N LYS A 368 -23.39 -13.30 -25.82
CA LYS A 368 -23.86 -12.76 -27.10
C LYS A 368 -22.81 -12.78 -28.22
N SER A 369 -21.52 -12.92 -27.91
CA SER A 369 -20.48 -12.99 -28.96
C SER A 369 -20.49 -14.33 -29.72
N GLY A 370 -21.09 -15.37 -29.15
CA GLY A 370 -21.12 -16.72 -29.75
C GLY A 370 -19.79 -17.47 -29.66
N GLU A 371 -18.75 -16.89 -29.03
CA GLU A 371 -17.40 -17.46 -28.93
C GLU A 371 -17.26 -18.50 -27.79
N SER A 372 -18.33 -18.76 -27.05
CA SER A 372 -18.39 -19.78 -25.99
C SER A 372 -19.52 -20.79 -26.24
N PRO A 373 -19.47 -21.58 -27.34
CA PRO A 373 -20.54 -22.51 -27.68
C PRO A 373 -20.72 -23.57 -26.59
N GLY A 374 -21.95 -23.70 -26.07
CA GLY A 374 -22.33 -24.70 -25.07
C GLY A 374 -22.26 -24.25 -23.61
N ALA A 375 -21.76 -23.04 -23.30
CA ALA A 375 -21.83 -22.48 -21.95
C ALA A 375 -23.21 -21.85 -21.69
N SER A 376 -23.81 -22.14 -20.54
CA SER A 376 -25.03 -21.46 -20.09
C SER A 376 -24.73 -20.04 -19.59
N ALA A 377 -25.77 -19.23 -19.37
CA ALA A 377 -25.61 -17.91 -18.74
C ALA A 377 -24.99 -18.03 -17.34
N ASP A 378 -25.47 -19.00 -16.55
CA ASP A 378 -24.98 -19.27 -15.19
C ASP A 378 -23.50 -19.69 -15.19
N ASP A 379 -23.07 -20.50 -16.17
CA ASP A 379 -21.66 -20.88 -16.31
C ASP A 379 -20.76 -19.65 -16.56
N LEU A 380 -21.23 -18.69 -17.37
CA LEU A 380 -20.50 -17.49 -17.70
C LEU A 380 -20.48 -16.49 -16.54
N GLU A 381 -21.58 -16.36 -15.79
CA GLU A 381 -21.62 -15.56 -14.56
C GLU A 381 -20.65 -16.12 -13.51
N GLU A 382 -20.65 -17.44 -13.29
CA GLU A 382 -19.75 -18.09 -12.34
C GLU A 382 -18.28 -17.99 -12.78
N PHE A 383 -18.01 -18.12 -14.09
CA PHE A 383 -16.67 -17.87 -14.64
C PHE A 383 -16.23 -16.43 -14.39
N GLY A 384 -17.10 -15.46 -14.68
CA GLY A 384 -16.84 -14.04 -14.46
C GLY A 384 -16.58 -13.73 -12.98
N ARG A 385 -17.40 -14.26 -12.08
CA ARG A 385 -17.23 -14.14 -10.62
C ARG A 385 -15.84 -14.61 -10.19
N ARG A 386 -15.45 -15.84 -10.55
CA ARG A 386 -14.14 -16.41 -10.19
C ARG A 386 -12.98 -15.62 -10.77
N LEU A 387 -13.09 -15.22 -12.04
CA LEU A 387 -12.06 -14.43 -12.71
C LEU A 387 -11.84 -13.10 -11.99
N PHE A 388 -12.90 -12.34 -11.73
CA PHE A 388 -12.77 -11.03 -11.10
C PHE A 388 -12.42 -11.11 -9.62
N GLU A 389 -12.83 -12.16 -8.91
CA GLU A 389 -12.34 -12.47 -7.55
C GLU A 389 -10.81 -12.68 -7.57
N ALA A 390 -10.30 -13.48 -8.50
CA ALA A 390 -8.87 -13.72 -8.65
C ALA A 390 -8.10 -12.44 -9.00
N LEU A 391 -8.57 -11.66 -9.99
CA LEU A 391 -7.94 -10.39 -10.38
C LEU A 391 -7.97 -9.34 -9.27
N TRP A 392 -9.01 -9.34 -8.43
CA TRP A 392 -9.09 -8.49 -7.25
C TRP A 392 -8.09 -8.92 -6.18
N ARG A 393 -7.98 -10.23 -5.88
CA ARG A 393 -6.99 -10.78 -4.94
C ARG A 393 -5.55 -10.57 -5.41
N LEU A 394 -5.31 -10.56 -6.71
CA LEU A 394 -4.01 -10.35 -7.35
C LEU A 394 -3.63 -8.86 -7.53
N ASP A 395 -4.48 -7.93 -7.09
CA ASP A 395 -4.31 -6.49 -7.29
C ASP A 395 -4.24 -6.03 -8.77
N PHE A 396 -4.82 -6.78 -9.71
CA PHE A 396 -5.01 -6.29 -11.09
C PHE A 396 -6.24 -5.38 -11.18
N ALA A 397 -7.30 -5.72 -10.44
CA ALA A 397 -8.58 -5.03 -10.52
C ALA A 397 -9.06 -4.52 -9.15
N ALA A 398 -9.76 -3.39 -9.16
CA ALA A 398 -10.61 -2.92 -8.08
C ALA A 398 -12.08 -3.18 -8.44
N MET A 399 -12.94 -3.27 -7.42
CA MET A 399 -14.38 -3.46 -7.58
C MET A 399 -15.10 -2.22 -7.07
N THR A 400 -16.02 -1.68 -7.88
CA THR A 400 -16.95 -0.64 -7.43
C THR A 400 -18.30 -1.29 -7.13
N LEU A 401 -18.85 -0.97 -5.96
CA LEU A 401 -20.19 -1.35 -5.53
C LEU A 401 -21.18 -0.41 -6.22
N ARG A 402 -22.18 -0.97 -6.91
CA ARG A 402 -23.28 -0.17 -7.42
C ARG A 402 -24.28 0.04 -6.29
N GLU A 403 -24.71 1.28 -6.05
CA GLU A 403 -25.97 1.47 -5.35
C GLU A 403 -27.05 0.80 -6.20
N SER A 404 -27.80 -0.15 -5.63
CA SER A 404 -29.08 -0.54 -6.23
C SER A 404 -29.83 0.76 -6.51
N PRO A 405 -30.35 1.00 -7.73
CA PRO A 405 -31.27 2.09 -7.93
C PRO A 405 -32.32 1.96 -6.85
N LEU A 406 -32.46 2.98 -6.00
CA LEU A 406 -33.52 3.02 -4.99
C LEU A 406 -34.82 2.61 -5.67
N ALA A 407 -35.35 1.46 -5.24
CA ALA A 407 -36.58 0.88 -5.78
C ALA A 407 -37.80 1.73 -5.44
#